data_AF-A0A1I1VI82-F1
#
_entry.id   AF-A0A1I1VI82-F1
#
_cell.length_a   1.000
_cell.length_b   1.000
_cell.length_c   1.000
_cell.angle_alpha   90.00
_cell.angle_beta   90.00
_cell.angle_gamma   90.00
#
_symmetry.space_group_name_H-M   'P 1'
#
loop_
_entity.id
_entity.type
_entity.pdbx_description
1 polymer ?
#
loop_
_entity_poly.entity_id
_entity_poly.type
_entity_poly.pdbx_seq_one_letter_code
_entity_poly.pdbx_strand_id
1 'polypeptide(L)'
;MNRPRHERGKPREDTRPASEGRPGEPAPLPLTSGSDLPGEPEGPSRRAVLTRRLRLLVLATISYNVIEAVVAVTSGIAASSAALLGFGLDSVIEVASAAAVAWQFSAREASTRRARERGALRVIAISFFALAAYVTVTAVRTLLGDTEPAASPVGIGLAALSLLVMPALSLTQRRTGRLLGSASAIADSKQTLLCSYLSAVLLVGLLLNASLGWFWADPAAALVIAVMAVKEGREAWRGDGCCAQGGLATAFSSDSAPACCGPGHDCCDE
;
A
#
# COMPACT_ATOMS: atom_id res chain seq x y z
N MET A 1 31.35 59.21 -19.86
CA MET A 1 31.63 58.63 -21.20
C MET A 1 30.39 57.87 -21.64
N ASN A 2 29.40 58.48 -22.30
CA ASN A 2 29.28 58.92 -23.69
C ASN A 2 29.07 57.78 -24.72
N ARG A 3 27.97 57.91 -25.47
CA ARG A 3 27.28 57.02 -26.43
C ARG A 3 28.04 56.87 -27.77
N PRO A 4 27.68 55.95 -28.70
CA PRO A 4 26.53 56.11 -29.64
C PRO A 4 25.75 54.77 -29.87
N ARG A 5 24.44 54.68 -30.20
CA ARG A 5 23.50 55.27 -31.19
C ARG A 5 23.71 54.80 -32.64
N HIS A 6 22.89 53.84 -33.09
CA HIS A 6 22.47 53.58 -34.49
C HIS A 6 20.98 53.16 -34.43
N GLU A 7 20.04 54.03 -34.83
CA GLU A 7 19.40 54.13 -36.17
C GLU A 7 18.49 52.94 -36.50
N ARG A 8 17.18 53.00 -36.19
CA ARG A 8 16.05 53.51 -37.00
C ARG A 8 15.84 52.73 -38.32
N GLY A 9 14.92 51.76 -38.29
CA GLY A 9 14.33 51.09 -39.46
C GLY A 9 12.81 50.90 -39.25
N LYS A 10 12.04 51.42 -40.20
CA LYS A 10 10.59 51.70 -40.19
C LYS A 10 9.72 50.42 -40.35
N PRO A 11 8.43 50.41 -39.94
CA PRO A 11 7.54 49.26 -40.15
C PRO A 11 7.13 49.12 -41.62
N ARG A 12 7.05 47.90 -42.14
CA ARG A 12 6.42 47.61 -43.43
C ARG A 12 4.91 47.46 -43.24
N GLU A 13 4.15 48.39 -43.81
CA GLU A 13 2.74 48.23 -44.15
C GLU A 13 2.60 47.11 -45.18
N ASP A 14 1.81 46.09 -44.86
CA ASP A 14 1.40 45.04 -45.80
C ASP A 14 -0.03 45.36 -46.26
N THR A 15 -0.12 46.11 -47.35
CA THR A 15 -1.36 46.52 -48.01
C THR A 15 -1.93 45.31 -48.76
N ARG A 16 -2.88 44.59 -48.15
CA ARG A 16 -3.68 43.58 -48.88
C ARG A 16 -4.74 44.29 -49.74
N PRO A 17 -4.87 43.96 -51.04
CA PRO A 17 -5.95 44.50 -51.85
C PRO A 17 -7.28 43.81 -51.50
N ALA A 18 -8.34 44.61 -51.44
CA ALA A 18 -9.72 44.17 -51.34
C ALA A 18 -10.11 43.40 -52.60
N SER A 19 -10.55 42.15 -52.45
CA SER A 19 -11.16 41.38 -53.55
C SER A 19 -12.61 41.79 -53.72
N GLU A 20 -12.91 42.41 -54.86
CA GLU A 20 -14.25 42.71 -55.35
C GLU A 20 -15.11 41.44 -55.47
N GLY A 21 -16.35 41.53 -54.97
CA GLY A 21 -17.32 40.45 -54.96
C GLY A 21 -17.89 40.15 -56.36
N ARG A 22 -17.97 38.86 -56.68
CA ARG A 22 -18.79 38.35 -57.79
C ARG A 22 -20.24 38.19 -57.34
N PRO A 23 -21.23 38.78 -58.04
CA PRO A 23 -22.64 38.54 -57.76
C PRO A 23 -23.12 37.28 -58.49
N GLY A 24 -23.69 36.32 -57.76
CA GLY A 24 -24.48 35.25 -58.41
C GLY A 24 -24.48 33.84 -57.83
N GLU A 25 -24.05 33.59 -56.58
CA GLU A 25 -24.08 32.21 -56.04
C GLU A 25 -25.00 32.09 -54.82
N PRO A 26 -26.03 31.20 -54.85
CA PRO A 26 -26.96 31.02 -53.73
C PRO A 26 -26.27 30.27 -52.58
N ALA A 27 -26.40 30.76 -51.35
CA ALA A 27 -25.84 30.14 -50.16
C ALA A 27 -26.64 28.92 -49.69
N PRO A 28 -25.99 27.78 -49.36
CA PRO A 28 -26.62 26.76 -48.52
C PRO A 28 -25.77 26.38 -47.29
N LEU A 29 -26.38 26.66 -46.12
CA LEU A 29 -26.37 26.03 -44.79
C LEU A 29 -25.17 25.20 -44.24
N PRO A 30 -24.89 25.28 -42.93
CA PRO A 30 -23.72 24.64 -42.31
C PRO A 30 -23.91 23.13 -42.15
N LEU A 31 -22.98 22.34 -42.71
CA LEU A 31 -22.84 20.91 -42.45
C LEU A 31 -21.90 20.71 -41.26
N THR A 32 -22.46 20.47 -40.07
CA THR A 32 -21.76 19.81 -38.98
C THR A 32 -21.92 18.29 -39.14
N SER A 33 -20.82 17.57 -39.34
CA SER A 33 -20.77 16.12 -39.05
C SER A 33 -19.33 15.61 -39.01
N GLY A 34 -18.86 15.39 -37.77
CA GLY A 34 -18.42 14.07 -37.34
C GLY A 34 -17.06 13.57 -37.82
N SER A 35 -16.00 13.96 -37.10
CA SER A 35 -15.07 13.00 -36.47
C SER A 35 -14.02 13.72 -35.61
N ASP A 36 -14.46 14.64 -34.76
CA ASP A 36 -13.87 14.71 -33.43
C ASP A 36 -14.31 13.43 -32.73
N LEU A 37 -13.40 12.49 -32.50
CA LEU A 37 -13.61 11.45 -31.48
C LEU A 37 -13.43 12.17 -30.15
N PRO A 38 -14.51 12.45 -29.40
CA PRO A 38 -14.35 12.84 -28.00
C PRO A 38 -13.80 11.59 -27.31
N GLY A 39 -12.69 11.73 -26.59
CA GLY A 39 -12.20 10.67 -25.71
C GLY A 39 -13.38 10.09 -24.93
N GLU A 40 -13.52 8.77 -24.95
CA GLU A 40 -14.57 8.09 -24.21
C GLU A 40 -14.60 8.65 -22.78
N PRO A 41 -15.75 9.12 -22.29
CA PRO A 41 -15.84 9.54 -20.91
C PRO A 41 -15.65 8.27 -20.08
N GLU A 42 -14.53 8.16 -19.36
CA GLU A 42 -14.37 7.17 -18.30
C GLU A 42 -15.47 7.43 -17.25
N GLY A 43 -16.63 6.82 -17.48
CA GLY A 43 -17.88 7.27 -16.86
C GLY A 43 -17.90 7.10 -15.34
N PRO A 44 -18.63 7.96 -14.60
CA PRO A 44 -18.86 7.87 -13.16
C PRO A 44 -19.24 6.46 -12.66
N SER A 45 -19.87 5.66 -13.52
CA SER A 45 -20.26 4.26 -13.30
C SER A 45 -19.06 3.30 -13.15
N ARG A 46 -18.01 3.44 -13.96
CA ARG A 46 -16.80 2.57 -13.89
C ARG A 46 -16.02 2.82 -12.60
N ARG A 47 -15.89 4.10 -12.22
CA ARG A 47 -15.23 4.51 -10.96
C ARG A 47 -15.98 3.96 -9.74
N ALA A 48 -17.31 4.04 -9.71
CA ALA A 48 -18.13 3.49 -8.62
C ALA A 48 -17.95 1.96 -8.46
N VAL A 49 -17.90 1.22 -9.57
CA VAL A 49 -17.66 -0.24 -9.55
C VAL A 49 -16.25 -0.56 -9.01
N LEU A 50 -15.23 0.15 -9.47
CA LEU A 50 -13.85 -0.05 -9.00
C LEU A 50 -13.72 0.28 -7.51
N THR A 51 -14.35 1.36 -7.03
CA THR A 51 -14.37 1.69 -5.59
C THR A 51 -15.04 0.61 -4.76
N ARG A 52 -16.18 0.05 -5.21
CA ARG A 52 -16.85 -1.06 -4.53
C ARG A 52 -15.97 -2.32 -4.49
N ARG A 53 -15.29 -2.63 -5.60
CA ARG A 53 -14.34 -3.76 -5.66
C ARG A 53 -13.19 -3.57 -4.68
N LEU A 54 -12.59 -2.38 -4.65
CA LEU A 54 -11.50 -2.05 -3.72
C LEU A 54 -11.95 -2.20 -2.26
N ARG A 55 -13.15 -1.72 -1.90
CA ARG A 55 -13.72 -1.91 -0.55
C ARG A 55 -13.84 -3.38 -0.17
N LEU A 56 -14.32 -4.22 -1.09
CA LEU A 56 -14.46 -5.65 -0.86
C LEU A 56 -13.09 -6.34 -0.70
N LEU A 57 -12.08 -5.95 -1.50
CA LEU A 57 -10.72 -6.49 -1.40
C LEU A 57 -10.07 -6.15 -0.05
N VAL A 58 -10.20 -4.88 0.39
CA VAL A 58 -9.67 -4.45 1.68
C VAL A 58 -10.36 -5.19 2.84
N LEU A 59 -11.69 -5.32 2.80
CA LEU A 59 -12.43 -6.04 3.84
C LEU A 59 -12.10 -7.54 3.87
N ALA A 60 -11.92 -8.15 2.69
CA ALA A 60 -11.49 -9.53 2.57
C ALA A 60 -10.08 -9.74 3.17
N THR A 61 -9.15 -8.82 2.88
CA THR A 61 -7.78 -8.87 3.42
C THR A 61 -7.77 -8.79 4.94
N ILE A 62 -8.50 -7.83 5.53
CA ILE A 62 -8.61 -7.72 7.00
C ILE A 62 -9.22 -8.98 7.61
N SER A 63 -10.29 -9.49 7.02
CA SER A 63 -10.97 -10.68 7.51
C SER A 63 -10.04 -11.90 7.46
N TYR A 64 -9.26 -12.03 6.39
CA TYR A 64 -8.24 -13.06 6.24
C TYR A 64 -7.16 -12.91 7.32
N ASN A 65 -6.59 -11.71 7.52
CA ASN A 65 -5.55 -11.47 8.52
C ASN A 65 -6.01 -11.76 9.95
N VAL A 66 -7.27 -11.47 10.28
CA VAL A 66 -7.85 -11.83 11.58
C VAL A 66 -7.91 -13.35 11.75
N ILE A 67 -8.37 -14.08 10.73
CA ILE A 67 -8.41 -15.55 10.77
C ILE A 67 -6.99 -16.11 10.88
N GLU A 68 -6.06 -15.58 10.08
CA GLU A 68 -4.65 -15.96 10.10
C GLU A 68 -4.03 -15.74 11.47
N ALA A 69 -4.21 -14.57 12.08
CA ALA A 69 -3.74 -14.26 13.42
C ALA A 69 -4.23 -15.28 14.45
N VAL A 70 -5.54 -15.56 14.46
CA VAL A 70 -6.13 -16.50 15.43
C VAL A 70 -5.57 -17.91 15.24
N VAL A 71 -5.53 -18.41 14.00
CA VAL A 71 -5.04 -19.77 13.71
C VAL A 71 -3.54 -19.88 13.98
N ALA A 72 -2.74 -18.91 13.53
CA ALA A 72 -1.30 -18.89 13.73
C ALA A 72 -0.91 -18.78 15.21
N VAL A 73 -1.50 -17.86 15.97
CA VAL A 73 -1.17 -17.72 17.40
C VAL A 73 -1.56 -18.98 18.17
N THR A 74 -2.77 -19.50 17.95
CA THR A 74 -3.22 -20.71 18.67
C THR A 74 -2.37 -21.94 18.33
N SER A 75 -2.08 -22.16 17.05
CA SER A 75 -1.23 -23.28 16.61
C SER A 75 0.24 -23.09 16.99
N GLY A 76 0.73 -21.85 17.01
CA GLY A 76 2.09 -21.49 17.43
C GLY A 76 2.32 -21.77 18.92
N ILE A 77 1.37 -21.40 19.78
CA ILE A 77 1.39 -21.74 21.21
C ILE A 77 1.36 -23.26 21.38
N ALA A 78 0.43 -23.95 20.71
CA ALA A 78 0.28 -25.39 20.82
C ALA A 78 1.53 -26.16 20.36
N ALA A 79 2.24 -25.65 19.37
CA ALA A 79 3.45 -26.25 18.82
C ALA A 79 4.75 -25.71 19.43
N SER A 80 4.70 -24.75 20.37
CA SER A 80 5.88 -24.02 20.85
C SER A 80 6.75 -23.45 19.71
N SER A 81 6.10 -22.99 18.64
CA SER A 81 6.76 -22.46 17.44
C SER A 81 6.91 -20.94 17.53
N ALA A 82 8.16 -20.48 17.57
CA ALA A 82 8.49 -19.06 17.61
C ALA A 82 8.15 -18.38 16.28
N ALA A 83 8.36 -19.08 15.16
CA ALA A 83 8.07 -18.54 13.83
C ALA A 83 6.58 -18.34 13.62
N LEU A 84 5.76 -19.33 14.01
CA LEU A 84 4.31 -19.29 13.82
C LEU A 84 3.65 -18.26 14.75
N LEU A 85 4.16 -18.10 15.97
CA LEU A 85 3.81 -16.99 16.85
C LEU A 85 4.18 -15.63 16.24
N GLY A 86 5.40 -15.48 15.73
CA GLY A 86 5.84 -14.25 15.09
C GLY A 86 4.99 -13.86 13.89
N PHE A 87 4.67 -14.84 13.04
CA PHE A 87 3.77 -14.67 11.90
C PHE A 87 2.36 -14.25 12.34
N GLY A 88 1.75 -14.94 13.30
CA GLY A 88 0.41 -14.61 13.77
C GLY A 88 0.33 -13.22 14.42
N LEU A 89 1.35 -12.82 15.18
CA LEU A 89 1.43 -11.50 15.79
C LEU A 89 1.68 -10.39 14.75
N ASP A 90 2.38 -10.68 13.66
CA ASP A 90 2.50 -9.76 12.52
C ASP A 90 1.12 -9.44 11.91
N SER A 91 0.29 -10.47 11.67
CA SER A 91 -1.08 -10.29 11.18
C SER A 91 -1.95 -9.48 12.16
N VAL A 92 -1.75 -9.61 13.48
CA VAL A 92 -2.41 -8.75 14.49
C VAL A 92 -1.99 -7.29 14.33
N ILE A 93 -0.68 -7.03 14.13
CA ILE A 93 -0.17 -5.68 13.91
C ILE A 93 -0.72 -5.10 12.61
N GLU A 94 -0.83 -5.90 11.55
CA GLU A 94 -1.41 -5.46 10.28
C GLU A 94 -2.85 -4.96 10.48
N VAL A 95 -3.70 -5.73 11.18
CA VAL A 95 -5.08 -5.33 11.48
C VAL A 95 -5.11 -4.09 12.38
N ALA A 96 -4.28 -4.05 13.42
CA ALA A 96 -4.21 -2.90 14.34
C ALA A 96 -3.73 -1.63 13.62
N SER A 97 -2.76 -1.75 12.72
CA SER A 97 -2.23 -0.64 11.93
C SER A 97 -3.29 -0.11 10.96
N ALA A 98 -4.03 -0.99 10.28
CA ALA A 98 -5.13 -0.61 9.40
C ALA A 98 -6.24 0.15 10.17
N ALA A 99 -6.55 -0.29 11.40
CA ALA A 99 -7.49 0.39 12.28
C ALA A 99 -6.98 1.75 12.77
N ALA A 100 -5.71 1.84 13.19
CA ALA A 100 -5.09 3.09 13.63
C ALA A 100 -5.10 4.14 12.50
N VAL A 101 -4.82 3.70 11.28
CA VAL A 101 -4.89 4.57 10.11
C VAL A 101 -6.33 4.95 9.78
N ALA A 102 -7.29 4.02 9.78
CA ALA A 102 -8.70 4.36 9.57
C ALA A 102 -9.19 5.42 10.58
N TRP A 103 -8.77 5.30 11.84
CA TRP A 103 -9.06 6.29 12.87
C TRP A 103 -8.46 7.67 12.57
N GLN A 104 -7.26 7.74 12.01
CA GLN A 104 -6.62 9.02 11.64
C GLN A 104 -7.43 9.80 10.60
N PHE A 105 -7.97 9.10 9.60
CA PHE A 105 -8.71 9.71 8.49
C PHE A 105 -10.17 10.05 8.84
N SER A 106 -10.67 9.61 10.00
CA SER A 106 -11.96 10.09 10.53
C SER A 106 -11.94 11.59 10.91
N ALA A 107 -10.76 12.19 11.06
CA ALA A 107 -10.62 13.61 11.38
C ALA A 107 -10.90 14.50 10.15
N ARG A 108 -11.87 15.42 10.31
CA ARG A 108 -12.25 16.37 9.24
C ARG A 108 -11.18 17.45 9.02
N GLU A 109 -10.57 17.93 10.09
CA GLU A 109 -9.57 19.01 10.05
C GLU A 109 -8.16 18.48 9.71
N ALA A 110 -7.45 19.21 8.84
CA ALA A 110 -6.13 18.80 8.34
C ALA A 110 -5.04 18.82 9.42
N SER A 111 -5.05 19.80 10.32
CA SER A 111 -4.11 19.91 11.45
C SER A 111 -4.23 18.70 12.39
N THR A 112 -5.46 18.36 12.78
CA THR A 112 -5.77 17.20 13.61
C THR A 112 -5.40 15.88 12.92
N ARG A 113 -5.60 15.76 11.61
CA ARG A 113 -5.23 14.58 10.83
C ARG A 113 -3.72 14.32 10.85
N ARG A 114 -2.90 15.35 10.63
CA ARG A 114 -1.43 15.24 10.69
C ARG A 114 -0.91 14.88 12.09
N ALA A 115 -1.57 15.38 13.13
CA ALA A 115 -1.23 15.01 14.51
C ALA A 115 -1.55 13.52 14.78
N ARG A 116 -2.72 13.05 14.33
CA ARG A 116 -3.12 11.64 14.45
C ARG A 116 -2.27 10.70 13.63
N GLU A 117 -1.84 11.11 12.44
CA GLU A 117 -0.94 10.34 11.58
C GLU A 117 0.39 10.07 12.26
N ARG A 118 1.04 11.11 12.80
CA ARG A 118 2.27 10.95 13.58
C ARG A 118 2.08 10.07 14.81
N GLY A 119 0.90 10.11 15.42
CA GLY A 119 0.52 9.21 16.53
C GLY A 119 0.38 7.75 16.07
N ALA A 120 -0.36 7.51 14.97
CA ALA A 120 -0.59 6.19 14.41
C ALA A 120 0.73 5.53 13.98
N LEU A 121 1.60 6.26 13.26
CA LEU A 121 2.91 5.78 12.84
C LEU A 121 3.79 5.37 14.03
N ARG A 122 3.76 6.14 15.13
CA ARG A 122 4.49 5.79 16.37
C ARG A 122 3.94 4.54 17.03
N VAL A 123 2.62 4.39 17.10
CA VAL A 123 1.99 3.17 17.63
C VAL A 123 2.40 1.97 16.78
N ILE A 124 2.32 2.07 15.46
CA ILE A 124 2.73 1.00 14.52
C ILE A 124 4.21 0.64 14.71
N ALA A 125 5.09 1.64 14.78
CA ALA A 125 6.51 1.41 14.98
C ALA A 125 6.81 0.69 16.30
N ILE A 126 6.20 1.14 17.41
CA ILE A 126 6.35 0.52 18.72
C ILE A 126 5.83 -0.93 18.69
N SER A 127 4.70 -1.19 18.02
CA SER A 127 4.17 -2.55 17.87
C SER A 127 5.16 -3.47 17.15
N PHE A 128 5.74 -3.04 16.04
CA PHE A 128 6.74 -3.83 15.31
C PHE A 128 8.02 -4.07 16.12
N PHE A 129 8.51 -3.08 16.88
CA PHE A 129 9.64 -3.28 17.77
C PHE A 129 9.33 -4.23 18.92
N ALA A 130 8.12 -4.16 19.49
CA ALA A 130 7.67 -5.09 20.52
C ALA A 130 7.57 -6.52 19.98
N LEU A 131 7.02 -6.70 18.77
CA LEU A 131 7.00 -7.99 18.06
C LEU A 131 8.42 -8.53 17.89
N ALA A 132 9.32 -7.73 17.33
CA ALA A 132 10.69 -8.15 17.08
C ALA A 132 11.40 -8.58 18.37
N ALA A 133 11.25 -7.80 19.45
CA ALA A 133 11.84 -8.15 20.75
C ALA A 133 11.27 -9.46 21.30
N TYR A 134 9.95 -9.63 21.30
CA TYR A 134 9.27 -10.82 21.79
C TYR A 134 9.69 -12.08 21.01
N VAL A 135 9.64 -12.01 19.67
CA VAL A 135 9.99 -13.14 18.80
C VAL A 135 11.47 -13.48 18.92
N THR A 136 12.35 -12.48 19.02
CA THR A 136 13.79 -12.71 19.21
C THR A 136 14.07 -13.42 20.52
N VAL A 137 13.48 -12.97 21.64
CA VAL A 137 13.64 -13.64 22.94
C VAL A 137 13.13 -15.08 22.88
N THR A 138 11.98 -15.30 22.27
CA THR A 138 11.38 -16.63 22.13
C THR A 138 12.27 -17.55 21.29
N ALA A 139 12.73 -17.08 20.13
CA ALA A 139 13.61 -17.83 19.23
C ALA A 139 14.96 -18.18 19.88
N VAL A 140 15.57 -17.22 20.59
CA VAL A 140 16.85 -17.44 21.29
C VAL A 140 16.68 -18.47 22.40
N ARG A 141 15.60 -18.42 23.19
CA ARG A 141 15.31 -19.42 24.22
C ARG A 141 15.15 -20.82 23.64
N THR A 142 14.43 -20.96 22.53
CA THR A 142 14.32 -22.24 21.80
C THR A 142 15.69 -22.74 21.35
N LEU A 143 16.56 -21.88 20.82
CA LEU A 143 17.92 -22.26 20.42
C LEU A 143 18.83 -22.65 21.60
N LEU A 144 18.57 -22.12 22.79
CA LEU A 144 19.30 -22.45 24.02
C LEU A 144 18.76 -23.71 24.72
N GLY A 145 17.69 -24.32 24.20
CA GLY A 145 17.20 -25.63 24.64
C GLY A 145 15.99 -25.61 25.58
N ASP A 146 15.22 -24.52 25.67
CA ASP A 146 14.00 -24.46 26.51
C ASP A 146 12.94 -25.50 26.08
N THR A 147 12.43 -25.36 24.85
CA THR A 147 11.41 -26.27 24.28
C THR A 147 11.60 -26.38 22.78
N GLU A 148 11.72 -27.60 22.25
CA GLU A 148 11.80 -27.84 20.80
C GLU A 148 10.43 -27.67 20.14
N PRO A 149 10.33 -26.97 18.99
CA PRO A 149 9.07 -26.78 18.29
C PRO A 149 8.53 -28.08 17.70
N ALA A 150 7.30 -28.43 18.05
CA ALA A 150 6.61 -29.57 17.45
C ALA A 150 6.14 -29.25 16.01
N ALA A 151 5.97 -30.28 15.20
CA ALA A 151 5.38 -30.11 13.87
C ALA A 151 3.92 -29.63 13.96
N SER A 152 3.54 -28.63 13.16
CA SER A 152 2.19 -28.08 13.12
C SER A 152 1.59 -28.21 11.72
N PRO A 153 0.83 -29.29 11.43
CA PRO A 153 0.14 -29.43 10.13
C PRO A 153 -0.81 -28.27 9.84
N VAL A 154 -1.45 -27.72 10.88
CA VAL A 154 -2.32 -26.54 10.78
C VAL A 154 -1.51 -25.31 10.37
N GLY A 155 -0.34 -25.08 11.00
CA GLY A 155 0.55 -23.97 10.64
C GLY A 155 1.11 -24.09 9.22
N ILE A 156 1.47 -25.30 8.78
CA ILE A 156 1.92 -25.57 7.41
C ILE A 156 0.80 -25.28 6.41
N GLY A 157 -0.42 -25.77 6.69
CA GLY A 157 -1.58 -25.51 5.85
C GLY A 157 -1.92 -24.01 5.76
N LEU A 158 -1.86 -23.30 6.88
CA LEU A 158 -2.07 -21.85 6.92
C LEU A 158 -1.00 -21.12 6.09
N ALA A 159 0.28 -21.37 6.34
CA ALA A 159 1.37 -20.70 5.63
C ALA A 159 1.32 -20.97 4.11
N ALA A 160 1.00 -22.21 3.71
CA ALA A 160 0.80 -22.55 2.30
C ALA A 160 -0.40 -21.82 1.68
N LEU A 161 -1.52 -21.73 2.41
CA LEU A 161 -2.70 -21.01 1.93
C LEU A 161 -2.41 -19.51 1.79
N SER A 162 -1.75 -18.90 2.77
CA SER A 162 -1.37 -17.49 2.74
C SER A 162 -0.41 -17.19 1.61
N LEU A 163 0.56 -18.07 1.35
CA LEU A 163 1.48 -17.95 0.21
C LEU A 163 0.77 -17.99 -1.15
N LEU A 164 -0.44 -18.55 -1.25
CA LEU A 164 -1.23 -18.59 -2.47
C LEU A 164 -2.27 -17.44 -2.56
N VAL A 165 -2.98 -17.17 -1.45
CA VAL A 165 -4.08 -16.22 -1.39
C VAL A 165 -3.56 -14.78 -1.39
N MET A 166 -2.54 -14.49 -0.59
CA MET A 166 -2.04 -13.11 -0.41
C MET A 166 -1.48 -12.50 -1.70
N PRO A 167 -0.69 -13.21 -2.53
CA PRO A 167 -0.24 -12.64 -3.80
C PRO A 167 -1.41 -12.32 -4.74
N ALA A 168 -2.45 -13.16 -4.77
CA ALA A 168 -3.63 -12.91 -5.59
C ALA A 168 -4.39 -11.65 -5.13
N LEU A 169 -4.59 -11.49 -3.81
CA LEU A 169 -5.18 -10.28 -3.23
C LEU A 169 -4.32 -9.04 -3.50
N SER A 170 -3.01 -9.13 -3.26
CA SER A 170 -2.06 -8.05 -3.55
C SER A 170 -2.10 -7.61 -5.02
N LEU A 171 -2.06 -8.54 -5.97
CA LEU A 171 -2.07 -8.23 -7.40
C LEU A 171 -3.39 -7.59 -7.85
N THR A 172 -4.53 -8.14 -7.39
CA THR A 172 -5.86 -7.62 -7.75
C THR A 172 -6.10 -6.24 -7.14
N GLN A 173 -5.68 -6.02 -5.90
CA GLN A 173 -5.77 -4.74 -5.23
C GLN A 173 -4.84 -3.71 -5.86
N ARG A 174 -3.59 -4.06 -6.17
CA ARG A 174 -2.63 -3.16 -6.83
C ARG A 174 -3.11 -2.73 -8.21
N ARG A 175 -3.69 -3.64 -8.98
CA ARG A 175 -4.29 -3.32 -10.29
C ARG A 175 -5.46 -2.35 -10.14
N THR A 176 -6.39 -2.64 -9.23
CA THR A 176 -7.56 -1.79 -8.97
C THR A 176 -7.16 -0.41 -8.43
N GLY A 177 -6.18 -0.36 -7.53
CA GLY A 177 -5.62 0.87 -6.97
C GLY A 177 -4.97 1.76 -8.03
N ARG A 178 -4.21 1.17 -8.97
CA ARG A 178 -3.64 1.91 -10.12
C ARG A 178 -4.70 2.50 -11.03
N LEU A 179 -5.73 1.73 -11.35
CA LEU A 179 -6.85 2.21 -12.18
C LEU A 179 -7.63 3.35 -11.51
N LEU A 180 -7.66 3.38 -10.17
CA LEU A 180 -8.29 4.45 -9.39
C LEU A 180 -7.35 5.60 -9.02
N GLY A 181 -6.05 5.51 -9.31
CA GLY A 181 -5.05 6.46 -8.82
C GLY A 181 -4.88 6.48 -7.28
N SER A 182 -5.22 5.38 -6.60
CA SER A 182 -5.18 5.29 -5.14
C SER A 182 -3.80 4.83 -4.65
N ALA A 183 -3.00 5.78 -4.14
CA ALA A 183 -1.70 5.52 -3.54
C ALA A 183 -1.80 4.59 -2.32
N SER A 184 -2.83 4.78 -1.49
CA SER A 184 -3.12 3.96 -0.32
C SER A 184 -3.41 2.49 -0.65
N ALA A 185 -4.22 2.21 -1.68
CA ALA A 185 -4.49 0.85 -2.13
C ALA A 185 -3.25 0.15 -2.68
N ILE A 186 -2.39 0.90 -3.38
CA ILE A 186 -1.10 0.39 -3.88
C ILE A 186 -0.19 0.05 -2.71
N ALA A 187 -0.19 0.86 -1.66
CA ALA A 187 0.70 0.65 -0.55
C ALA A 187 0.21 -0.46 0.40
N ASP A 188 -1.11 -0.56 0.64
CA ASP A 188 -1.75 -1.72 1.29
C ASP A 188 -1.43 -3.03 0.56
N SER A 189 -1.42 -3.01 -0.79
CA SER A 189 -1.02 -4.20 -1.55
C SER A 189 0.44 -4.62 -1.36
N LYS A 190 1.33 -3.70 -0.96
CA LYS A 190 2.72 -4.04 -0.62
C LYS A 190 2.79 -4.73 0.74
N GLN A 191 1.98 -4.31 1.71
CA GLN A 191 1.91 -4.95 3.03
C GLN A 191 1.47 -6.40 2.91
N THR A 192 0.37 -6.66 2.19
CA THR A 192 -0.09 -8.03 1.89
C THR A 192 0.99 -8.88 1.19
N LEU A 193 1.85 -8.25 0.40
CA LEU A 193 2.95 -8.94 -0.28
C LEU A 193 4.11 -9.26 0.68
N LEU A 194 4.37 -8.42 1.69
CA LEU A 194 5.31 -8.74 2.77
C LEU A 194 4.83 -9.96 3.58
N CYS A 195 3.53 -10.05 3.88
CA CYS A 195 2.95 -11.23 4.52
C CYS A 195 3.17 -12.49 3.68
N SER A 196 3.10 -12.39 2.34
CA SER A 196 3.43 -13.51 1.45
C SER A 196 4.89 -13.98 1.62
N TYR A 197 5.84 -13.04 1.74
CA TYR A 197 7.24 -13.38 2.01
C TYR A 197 7.42 -13.99 3.40
N LEU A 198 6.74 -13.46 4.41
CA LEU A 198 6.74 -14.04 5.76
C LEU A 198 6.16 -15.45 5.77
N SER A 199 5.06 -15.70 5.05
CA SER A 199 4.48 -17.03 4.88
C SER A 199 5.46 -17.99 4.20
N ALA A 200 6.24 -17.53 3.20
CA ALA A 200 7.26 -18.37 2.57
C ALA A 200 8.38 -18.74 3.56
N VAL A 201 8.89 -17.77 4.31
CA VAL A 201 9.93 -17.98 5.35
C VAL A 201 9.41 -18.94 6.43
N LEU A 202 8.20 -18.72 6.92
CA LEU A 202 7.52 -19.58 7.89
C LEU A 202 7.36 -21.01 7.33
N LEU A 203 6.84 -21.14 6.12
CA LEU A 203 6.57 -22.45 5.51
C LEU A 203 7.86 -23.26 5.35
N VAL A 204 8.95 -22.63 4.91
CA VAL A 204 10.27 -23.27 4.84
C VAL A 204 10.72 -23.74 6.22
N GLY A 205 10.64 -22.87 7.24
CA GLY A 205 11.01 -23.24 8.62
C GLY A 205 10.20 -24.43 9.15
N LEU A 206 8.88 -24.41 8.98
CA LEU A 206 7.99 -25.47 9.44
C LEU A 206 8.20 -26.78 8.68
N LEU A 207 8.41 -26.74 7.36
CA LEU A 207 8.65 -27.93 6.54
C LEU A 207 10.00 -28.58 6.88
N LEU A 208 11.06 -27.79 7.07
CA LEU A 208 12.36 -28.30 7.48
C LEU A 208 12.29 -28.95 8.87
N ASN A 209 11.58 -28.32 9.81
CA ASN A 209 11.33 -28.92 11.12
C ASN A 209 10.56 -30.25 11.01
N ALA A 210 9.44 -30.25 10.27
CA ALA A 210 8.55 -31.41 10.19
C ALA A 210 9.13 -32.60 9.39
N SER A 211 9.95 -32.34 8.36
CA SER A 211 10.47 -33.38 7.47
C SER A 211 11.87 -33.87 7.83
N LEU A 212 12.73 -32.99 8.33
CA LEU A 212 14.13 -33.31 8.63
C LEU A 212 14.41 -33.37 10.14
N GLY A 213 13.45 -33.00 10.99
CA GLY A 213 13.65 -32.89 12.44
C GLY A 213 14.57 -31.73 12.82
N TRP A 214 14.76 -30.74 11.93
CA TRP A 214 15.62 -29.59 12.20
C TRP A 214 14.89 -28.56 13.07
N PHE A 215 14.87 -28.81 14.37
CA PHE A 215 14.20 -27.95 15.35
C PHE A 215 14.66 -26.49 15.27
N TRP A 216 15.92 -26.24 14.90
CA TRP A 216 16.50 -24.89 14.78
C TRP A 216 15.98 -24.10 13.58
N ALA A 217 15.35 -24.76 12.60
CA ALA A 217 14.81 -24.09 11.41
C ALA A 217 13.66 -23.14 11.76
N ASP A 218 12.85 -23.49 12.76
CA ASP A 218 11.76 -22.65 13.27
C ASP A 218 12.28 -21.36 13.93
N PRO A 219 13.15 -21.38 14.97
CA PRO A 219 13.68 -20.15 15.54
C PRO A 219 14.53 -19.36 14.55
N ALA A 220 15.20 -19.99 13.58
CA ALA A 220 15.86 -19.26 12.49
C ALA A 220 14.87 -18.48 11.61
N ALA A 221 13.74 -19.10 11.21
CA ALA A 221 12.66 -18.41 10.51
C ALA A 221 12.06 -17.28 11.36
N ALA A 222 11.87 -17.52 12.67
CA ALA A 222 11.40 -16.51 13.61
C ALA A 222 12.33 -15.29 13.69
N LEU A 223 13.65 -15.50 13.68
CA LEU A 223 14.63 -14.41 13.66
C LEU A 223 14.57 -13.61 12.35
N VAL A 224 14.32 -14.26 11.21
CA VAL A 224 14.09 -13.55 9.94
C VAL A 224 12.83 -12.67 10.02
N ILE A 225 11.74 -13.19 10.60
CA ILE A 225 10.51 -12.43 10.86
C ILE A 225 10.82 -11.23 11.76
N ALA A 226 11.60 -11.43 12.84
CA ALA A 226 12.00 -10.35 13.75
C ALA A 226 12.83 -9.27 13.04
N VAL A 227 13.77 -9.63 12.17
CA VAL A 227 14.55 -8.68 11.37
C VAL A 227 13.66 -7.86 10.43
N MET A 228 12.68 -8.50 9.78
CA MET A 228 11.71 -7.78 8.95
C MET A 228 10.84 -6.84 9.78
N ALA A 229 10.36 -7.27 10.97
CA ALA A 229 9.63 -6.41 11.88
C ALA A 229 10.46 -5.19 12.35
N VAL A 230 11.76 -5.35 12.65
CA VAL A 230 12.63 -4.20 12.95
C VAL A 230 12.71 -3.23 11.77
N LYS A 231 12.79 -3.75 10.54
CA LYS A 231 12.82 -2.92 9.34
C LYS A 231 11.52 -2.11 9.18
N GLU A 232 10.36 -2.76 9.29
CA GLU A 232 9.04 -2.12 9.24
C GLU A 232 8.88 -1.08 10.37
N GLY A 233 9.31 -1.42 11.59
CA GLY A 233 9.28 -0.49 12.72
C GLY A 233 10.14 0.76 12.49
N ARG A 234 11.29 0.62 11.84
CA ARG A 234 12.15 1.77 11.46
C ARG A 234 11.53 2.63 10.37
N GLU A 235 10.92 2.02 9.36
CA GLU A 235 10.23 2.74 8.28
C GLU A 235 9.03 3.53 8.84
N ALA A 236 8.24 2.91 9.72
CA ALA A 236 7.14 3.58 10.41
C ALA A 236 7.63 4.71 11.34
N TRP A 237 8.73 4.51 12.07
CA TRP A 237 9.28 5.53 12.98
C TRP A 237 9.80 6.77 12.24
N ARG A 238 10.41 6.59 11.07
CA ARG A 238 10.92 7.68 10.23
C ARG A 238 9.83 8.48 9.54
N GLY A 239 8.63 7.93 9.41
CA GLY A 239 7.57 8.55 8.62
C GLY A 239 7.79 8.41 7.11
N ASP A 240 8.68 7.51 6.67
CA ASP A 240 8.87 7.18 5.24
C ASP A 240 7.56 6.62 4.61
N GLY A 241 6.56 6.33 5.44
CA GLY A 241 5.21 5.90 5.11
C GLY A 241 4.11 6.98 5.10
N CYS A 242 4.42 8.30 5.16
CA CYS A 242 3.45 9.42 5.18
C CYS A 242 2.35 9.41 4.09
N CYS A 243 2.45 8.50 3.11
CA CYS A 243 1.50 8.32 2.01
C CYS A 243 1.08 6.86 1.78
N ALA A 244 1.62 5.93 2.56
CA ALA A 244 1.70 4.51 2.21
C ALA A 244 0.90 3.58 3.12
N GLN A 245 0.32 4.05 4.21
CA GLN A 245 -0.47 3.17 5.08
C GLN A 245 -1.87 3.73 5.13
N GLY A 246 -2.85 2.96 4.64
CA GLY A 246 -4.26 3.38 4.64
C GLY A 246 -5.19 2.72 3.63
N GLY A 247 -5.09 1.41 3.41
CA GLY A 247 -6.10 0.68 2.64
C GLY A 247 -7.52 0.91 3.18
N LEU A 248 -7.68 0.86 4.50
CA LEU A 248 -8.99 0.98 5.16
C LEU A 248 -9.58 2.40 5.13
N ALA A 249 -8.75 3.42 5.34
CA ALA A 249 -9.21 4.81 5.43
C ALA A 249 -9.75 5.39 4.13
N THR A 250 -9.12 5.06 3.00
CA THR A 250 -9.54 5.55 1.68
C THR A 250 -10.65 4.72 1.07
N ALA A 251 -10.80 3.45 1.46
CA ALA A 251 -11.93 2.64 1.02
C ALA A 251 -13.25 3.29 1.47
N PHE A 252 -13.32 3.87 2.66
CA PHE A 252 -14.54 4.50 3.20
C PHE A 252 -14.66 6.01 2.97
N SER A 253 -13.64 6.67 2.41
CA SER A 253 -13.68 8.11 2.09
C SER A 253 -13.97 8.32 0.60
N SER A 254 -15.05 9.04 0.27
CA SER A 254 -15.43 9.38 -1.12
C SER A 254 -14.51 10.44 -1.74
N ASP A 255 -13.73 11.14 -0.92
CA ASP A 255 -12.73 12.09 -1.38
C ASP A 255 -11.48 11.35 -1.84
N SER A 256 -11.07 11.66 -3.07
CA SER A 256 -9.68 11.49 -3.49
C SER A 256 -8.79 12.04 -2.38
N ALA A 257 -8.04 11.15 -1.72
CA ALA A 257 -7.00 11.56 -0.79
C ALA A 257 -6.19 12.66 -1.51
N PRO A 258 -5.96 13.83 -0.88
CA PRO A 258 -5.15 14.86 -1.51
C PRO A 258 -3.84 14.20 -1.92
N ALA A 259 -3.45 14.44 -3.18
CA ALA A 259 -2.24 13.88 -3.76
C ALA A 259 -1.12 14.08 -2.75
N CYS A 260 -0.59 12.98 -2.26
CA CYS A 260 0.67 12.98 -1.58
C CYS A 260 1.69 13.58 -2.54
N CYS A 261 2.08 14.80 -2.19
CA CYS A 261 3.08 15.71 -2.75
C CYS A 261 3.65 15.32 -4.13
N GLY A 262 3.46 16.22 -5.11
CA GLY A 262 4.11 16.13 -6.41
C GLY A 262 5.65 16.15 -6.30
N PRO A 263 6.37 15.89 -7.41
CA PRO A 263 7.82 15.78 -7.38
C PRO A 263 8.44 17.09 -6.88
N GLY A 264 9.11 17.07 -5.72
CA GLY A 264 9.87 18.19 -5.18
C GLY A 264 9.29 18.93 -3.96
N HIS A 265 8.41 18.32 -3.16
CA HIS A 265 8.05 18.84 -1.83
C HIS A 265 8.40 17.83 -0.73
N ASP A 266 9.36 18.20 0.12
CA ASP A 266 9.63 17.52 1.40
C ASP A 266 8.47 17.80 2.35
N CYS A 267 7.50 16.89 2.34
CA CYS A 267 6.31 16.97 3.19
C CYS A 267 6.54 16.35 4.58
N CYS A 268 7.78 15.98 4.90
CA CYS A 268 8.16 15.26 6.11
C CYS A 268 9.14 16.00 7.02
N ASP A 269 9.48 17.27 6.74
CA ASP A 269 10.33 18.05 7.66
C ASP A 269 9.54 19.14 8.42
N GLU A 270 9.82 19.15 9.73
CA GLU A 270 9.38 20.01 10.85
C GLU A 270 8.07 19.63 11.61
#